data_AF-A0A1N7S8I7-F1
#
_entry.id   AF-A0A1N7S8I7-F1
#
_cell.length_a   1.000
_cell.length_b   1.000
_cell.length_c   1.000
_cell.angle_alpha   90.00
_cell.angle_beta   90.00
_cell.angle_gamma   90.00
#
_symmetry.space_group_name_H-M   'P 1'
#
loop_
_entity.id
_entity.type
_entity.pdbx_description
1 polymer ?
#
loop_
_entity_poly.entity_id
_entity_poly.type
_entity_poly.pdbx_seq_one_letter_code
_entity_poly.pdbx_strand_id
1 'polypeptide(L)' 'MVQRLLAGGHTQRSIADRLGCSQPTISDIANGKIGKKRPAYQLVRGLEQLVNELPPVQTEEGV' A
#
# COMPACT_ATOMS: atom_id res chain seq x y z
N MET A 1 -2.05 -4.86 2.19
CA MET A 1 -1.38 -4.32 0.99
C MET A 1 -0.54 -3.09 1.33
N VAL A 2 -1.14 -1.94 1.67
CA VAL A 2 -0.38 -0.73 2.03
C VAL A 2 0.64 -0.97 3.15
N GLN A 3 0.25 -1.64 4.24
CA GLN A 3 1.17 -1.98 5.35
C GLN A 3 2.40 -2.78 4.89
N ARG A 4 2.25 -3.64 3.89
CA ARG A 4 3.37 -4.42 3.32
C ARG A 4 4.30 -3.56 2.47
N LEU A 5 3.74 -2.61 1.72
CA LEU A 5 4.53 -1.60 1.01
C LEU A 5 5.32 -0.73 1.99
N LEU A 6 4.70 -0.31 3.09
CA LEU A 6 5.35 0.45 4.15
C LEU A 6 6.49 -0.34 4.81
N ALA A 7 6.25 -1.62 5.13
CA ALA A 7 7.28 -2.51 5.66
C ALA A 7 8.43 -2.74 4.67
N GLY A 8 8.16 -2.69 3.36
CA GLY A 8 9.16 -2.73 2.30
C GLY A 8 9.90 -1.41 2.05
N GLY A 9 9.72 -0.39 2.90
CA GLY A 9 10.41 0.90 2.80
C GLY A 9 9.73 1.93 1.89
N HIS A 10 8.56 1.62 1.30
CA HIS A 10 7.80 2.64 0.57
C HIS A 10 7.15 3.62 1.53
N THR A 11 7.11 4.89 1.16
CA THR A 11 6.36 5.91 1.92
C THR A 11 4.94 6.05 1.38
N GLN A 12 4.00 6.51 2.22
CA GLN A 12 2.63 6.77 1.78
C GLN A 12 2.57 7.77 0.61
N ARG A 13 3.48 8.75 0.56
CA ARG A 13 3.60 9.69 -0.56
C ARG A 13 4.05 8.99 -1.84
N SER A 14 5.10 8.17 -1.78
CA SER A 14 5.59 7.42 -2.93
C SER A 14 4.52 6.47 -3.51
N ILE A 15 3.75 5.81 -2.63
CA ILE A 15 2.62 4.96 -3.03
C ILE A 15 1.53 5.81 -3.70
N ALA A 16 1.20 6.97 -3.13
CA ALA A 16 0.19 7.87 -3.65
C ALA A 16 0.55 8.39 -5.06
N ASP A 17 1.79 8.85 -5.24
CA ASP A 17 2.31 9.32 -6.52
C ASP A 17 2.24 8.22 -7.59
N ARG A 18 2.61 6.98 -7.22
CA ARG A 18 2.63 5.84 -8.15
C ARG A 18 1.24 5.36 -8.52
N LEU A 19 0.26 5.58 -7.66
CA LEU A 19 -1.15 5.24 -7.88
C LEU A 19 -1.99 6.41 -8.40
N GLY A 20 -1.39 7.59 -8.61
CA GLY A 20 -2.09 8.79 -9.07
C GLY A 20 -3.20 9.26 -8.11
N CYS A 21 -3.01 9.06 -6.81
CA CYS A 21 -3.99 9.41 -5.79
C CYS A 21 -3.39 10.31 -4.71
N SER A 22 -4.22 10.79 -3.77
CA SER A 22 -3.74 11.63 -2.69
C SER A 22 -3.12 10.80 -1.56
N GLN A 23 -2.09 11.31 -0.88
CA GLN A 23 -1.53 10.66 0.31
C GLN A 23 -2.57 10.41 1.42
N PRO A 24 -3.54 11.31 1.68
CA PRO A 24 -4.66 11.03 2.59
C PRO A 24 -5.43 9.76 2.22
N THR A 25 -5.64 9.50 0.92
CA THR A 25 -6.27 8.27 0.45
C THR A 25 -5.48 7.03 0.87
N ILE A 26 -4.15 7.06 0.73
CA ILE A 26 -3.28 5.97 1.18
C ILE A 26 -3.32 5.81 2.72
N SER A 27 -3.38 6.93 3.45
CA SER A 27 -3.55 6.92 4.90
C SER A 27 -4.88 6.28 5.33
N ASP A 28 -5.98 6.64 4.70
CA ASP A 28 -7.30 6.05 5.00
C ASP A 28 -7.33 4.55 4.69
N ILE A 29 -6.67 4.10 3.61
CA ILE A 29 -6.52 2.67 3.29
C ILE A 29 -5.66 1.98 4.34
N ALA A 30 -4.54 2.58 4.75
CA ALA A 30 -3.66 2.03 5.78
C ALA A 30 -4.35 1.86 7.14
N ASN A 31 -5.30 2.76 7.45
CA ASN A 31 -6.08 2.78 8.68
C ASN A 31 -7.43 2.03 8.57
N GLY A 32 -7.70 1.34 7.45
CA GLY A 32 -8.94 0.57 7.26
C GLY A 32 -10.22 1.42 7.15
N LYS A 33 -10.11 2.74 6.98
CA LYS A 33 -11.26 3.67 6.94
C LYS A 33 -12.09 3.59 5.66
N ILE A 34 -11.62 2.86 4.63
CA ILE A 34 -12.32 2.69 3.35
C ILE A 34 -13.52 1.70 3.45
N GLY A 35 -13.86 1.22 4.64
CA GLY A 35 -15.01 0.32 4.88
C GLY A 35 -16.40 0.85 4.50
N LYS A 36 -16.58 2.15 4.20
CA LYS A 36 -17.90 2.74 3.82
C LYS A 36 -18.13 2.89 2.31
N LYS A 37 -17.08 2.89 1.50
CA LYS A 37 -17.14 2.92 0.03
C LYS A 37 -15.94 2.11 -0.45
N ARG A 38 -16.17 0.96 -1.10
CA ARG A 38 -15.10 0.12 -1.66
C ARG A 38 -14.07 1.02 -2.39
N PRO A 39 -12.76 0.81 -2.18
CA PRO A 39 -11.78 1.51 -2.98
C PRO A 39 -12.03 1.20 -4.45
N ALA A 40 -11.80 2.17 -5.34
CA ALA A 40 -11.92 1.94 -6.77
C ALA A 40 -11.06 0.73 -7.17
N TYR A 41 -11.59 -0.14 -8.04
CA TYR A 41 -10.90 -1.36 -8.48
C TYR A 41 -9.45 -1.09 -8.93
N GLN A 42 -9.22 0.04 -9.59
CA GLN A 42 -7.90 0.51 -10.01
C GLN A 42 -6.91 0.70 -8.85
N LEU A 43 -7.36 1.25 -7.72
CA LEU A 43 -6.53 1.43 -6.52
C LEU A 43 -6.10 0.08 -5.93
N VAL A 44 -7.03 -0.88 -5.87
CA VAL A 44 -6.74 -2.22 -5.35
C VAL A 44 -5.74 -2.95 -6.25
N ARG A 45 -5.98 -2.93 -7.57
CA ARG A 45 -5.09 -3.56 -8.56
C ARG A 45 -3.69 -2.95 -8.57
N GLY A 46 -3.60 -1.62 -8.49
CA GLY A 46 -2.31 -0.94 -8.40
C GLY A 46 -1.55 -1.27 -7.11
N LEU A 47 -2.25 -1.37 -5.96
CA LEU A 47 -1.65 -1.80 -4.71
C LEU A 47 -1.17 -3.26 -4.75
N GLU A 48 -1.92 -4.16 -5.38
CA GLU A 48 -1.52 -5.55 -5.60
C GLU A 48 -0.26 -5.63 -6.45
N GLN A 49 -0.21 -4.86 -7.55
CA GLN A 49 0.95 -4.83 -8.43
C GLN A 49 2.20 -4.35 -7.70
N LEU A 50 2.10 -3.25 -6.95
CA LEU A 50 3.22 -2.75 -6.14
C LEU A 50 3.69 -3.77 -5.10
N VAL A 51 2.78 -4.53 -4.51
CA VAL A 51 3.13 -5.59 -3.56
C VAL A 51 3.85 -6.76 -4.24
N ASN A 52 3.48 -7.08 -5.48
CA ASN A 52 4.14 -8.13 -6.27
C ASN A 52 5.51 -7.70 -6.81
N GLU A 53 5.75 -6.40 -6.98
CA GLU A 53 7.07 -5.85 -7.35
C GLU A 53 8.07 -5.89 -6.17
N LEU A 54 7.59 -5.96 -4.93
CA LEU A 54 8.46 -6.13 -3.77
C LEU A 54 9.02 -7.56 -3.72
N PRO A 55 10.33 -7.73 -3.46
CA PRO A 55 10.87 -9.04 -3.13
C PRO A 55 10.09 -9.62 -1.95
N PRO A 56 9.96 -10.95 -1.84
CA PRO A 56 9.37 -11.56 -0.66
C PRO A 56 10.11 -11.00 0.55
N VAL A 57 9.37 -10.34 1.46
CA VAL A 57 9.93 -9.80 2.69
C VAL A 57 10.67 -10.95 3.35
N GLN A 58 12.00 -10.90 3.31
CA GLN A 58 12.84 -11.75 4.11
C GLN A 58 12.61 -11.25 5.53
N THR A 59 11.65 -11.86 6.22
CA THR A 59 11.51 -11.67 7.65
C THR A 59 12.78 -12.27 8.24
N GLU A 60 13.75 -11.40 8.50
CA GLU A 60 14.96 -11.78 9.20
C GLU A 60 14.50 -12.05 10.64
N GLU A 61 14.20 -13.32 10.93
CA GLU A 61 14.11 -13.82 12.29
C GLU A 61 15.46 -13.55 12.95
N GLY A 62 15.53 -12.48 13.73
CA GLY A 62 16.74 -12.01 14.37
C GLY A 62 16.56 -11.92 15.88
N VAL A 63 16.92 -13.02 16.55
CA VAL A 63 17.24 -13.21 17.99
C VAL A 63 16.11 -13.17 19.01
#